data_AF-A0A3S2WHC8-F1
#
_entry.id   AF-A0A3S2WHC8-F1
#
_cell.length_a   1.000
_cell.length_b   1.000
_cell.length_c   1.000
_cell.angle_alpha   90.00
_cell.angle_beta   90.00
_cell.angle_gamma   90.00
#
_symmetry.space_group_name_H-M   'P 1'
#
loop_
_entity.id
_entity.type
_entity.pdbx_description
1 polymer ?
#
loop_
_entity_poly.entity_id
_entity_poly.type
_entity_poly.pdbx_seq_one_letter_code
_entity_poly.pdbx_strand_id
1 'polypeptide(L)'
;MDTIYKLNCNCMDKLEELIIRFDEITYSLSKEDILELDKDDNGPLHNVITRINKYCYGVRLFDDKKGIIVEMFYVSNDKNLEGNIIQLQLDEKNYFHLLMRFTALLADKYKEVNEIIAFNTFQVKLRGLLEKLGFFTTTSLELKPFEGKNAVMFSPSERGIKNVILIDPTDFYRNFFNNIYSIEIIDKCEYVYLMVNNGTGYIKIGTSKNPRHRERTLHSQEPTIFVIALWCCDKKIEKELHEKFKEKRIRGEWFDLKLRDLKYIEEFMTTKTTTVNTHL
;
A
#
# COMPACT_ATOMS: atom_id res chain seq x y z
N MET A 1 6.63 10.68 -4.92
CA MET A 1 6.84 9.30 -4.42
C MET A 1 8.32 8.92 -4.31
N ASP A 2 9.25 9.65 -4.93
CA ASP A 2 10.71 9.44 -4.83
C ASP A 2 11.32 9.54 -3.40
N THR A 3 10.54 9.92 -2.40
CA THR A 3 11.05 10.36 -1.08
C THR A 3 10.92 9.31 0.03
N ILE A 4 10.22 8.18 -0.19
CA ILE A 4 10.00 7.22 0.91
C ILE A 4 11.27 6.39 1.22
N TYR A 5 12.20 6.25 0.26
CA TYR A 5 13.36 5.34 0.43
C TYR A 5 14.73 5.89 0.02
N LYS A 6 14.85 7.13 -0.47
CA LYS A 6 16.15 7.76 -0.77
C LYS A 6 16.33 9.02 0.07
N LEU A 7 16.98 8.88 1.22
CA LEU A 7 17.28 10.00 2.10
C LEU A 7 18.78 10.03 2.43
N ASN A 8 19.49 10.99 1.83
CA ASN A 8 20.85 11.40 2.20
C ASN A 8 20.81 12.34 3.43
N CYS A 9 21.95 12.47 4.12
CA CYS A 9 22.14 13.01 5.49
C CYS A 9 21.40 14.29 5.93
N ASN A 10 20.87 15.13 5.05
CA ASN A 10 20.03 16.30 5.41
C ASN A 10 18.56 15.95 5.76
N CYS A 11 18.24 14.65 5.86
CA CYS A 11 16.88 14.16 6.07
C CYS A 11 16.70 13.27 7.30
N MET A 12 17.75 13.04 8.10
CA MET A 12 17.63 12.30 9.35
C MET A 12 16.69 13.03 10.33
N ASP A 13 16.87 14.35 10.52
CA ASP A 13 16.04 15.14 11.45
C ASP A 13 14.55 15.12 11.08
N LYS A 14 14.23 15.19 9.78
CA LYS A 14 12.85 15.11 9.29
C LYS A 14 12.25 13.71 9.47
N LEU A 15 13.08 12.67 9.38
CA LEU A 15 12.65 11.30 9.60
C LEU A 15 12.41 11.05 11.09
N GLU A 16 13.28 11.59 11.96
CA GLU A 16 13.13 11.52 13.41
C GLU A 16 11.88 12.25 13.90
N GLU A 17 11.63 13.47 13.42
CA GLU A 17 10.38 14.21 13.70
C GLU A 17 9.14 13.40 13.28
N LEU A 18 9.18 12.77 12.11
CA LEU A 18 8.10 11.90 11.63
C LEU A 18 7.92 10.65 12.51
N ILE A 19 9.01 10.08 13.03
CA ILE A 19 8.98 8.95 13.97
C ILE A 19 8.32 9.35 15.27
N ILE A 20 8.80 10.43 15.89
CA ILE A 20 8.25 10.96 17.14
C ILE A 20 6.76 11.24 16.95
N ARG A 21 6.40 11.97 15.88
CA ARG A 21 5.00 12.30 15.58
C ARG A 21 4.14 11.05 15.40
N PHE A 22 4.65 10.02 14.72
CA PHE A 22 3.91 8.77 14.51
C PHE A 22 3.64 8.04 15.83
N ASP A 23 4.64 7.97 16.71
CA ASP A 23 4.52 7.29 18.00
C ASP A 23 3.57 8.04 18.95
N GLU A 24 3.52 9.37 18.87
CA GLU A 24 2.59 10.21 19.65
C GLU A 24 1.12 10.00 19.31
N ILE A 25 0.80 9.63 18.07
CA ILE A 25 -0.57 9.59 17.53
C ILE A 25 -1.08 8.17 17.23
N THR A 26 -0.26 7.15 17.49
CA THR A 26 -0.59 5.76 17.23
C THR A 26 -0.73 5.00 18.54
N TYR A 27 -1.84 4.28 18.69
CA TYR A 27 -2.15 3.55 19.93
C TYR A 27 -2.54 2.11 19.63
N SER A 28 -2.26 1.22 20.58
CA SER A 28 -2.84 -0.13 20.59
C SER A 28 -4.17 -0.08 21.34
N LEU A 29 -5.16 -0.81 20.84
CA LEU A 29 -6.48 -0.91 21.43
C LEU A 29 -6.59 -2.20 22.23
N SER A 30 -6.88 -2.07 23.53
CA SER A 30 -7.27 -3.18 24.40
C SER A 30 -8.69 -3.65 24.10
N LYS A 31 -9.10 -4.76 24.72
CA LYS A 31 -10.48 -5.25 24.61
C LYS A 31 -11.47 -4.21 25.12
N GLU A 32 -11.15 -3.55 26.22
CA GLU A 32 -11.98 -2.52 26.85
C GLU A 32 -12.12 -1.31 25.92
N ASP A 33 -11.02 -0.85 25.32
CA ASP A 33 -11.05 0.24 24.33
C ASP A 33 -11.93 -0.11 23.13
N ILE A 34 -11.84 -1.36 22.64
CA ILE A 34 -12.64 -1.85 21.50
C ILE A 34 -14.13 -1.88 21.84
N LEU A 35 -14.49 -2.31 23.06
CA LEU A 35 -15.89 -2.31 23.50
C LEU A 35 -16.43 -0.89 23.67
N GLU A 36 -15.58 0.07 24.05
CA GLU A 36 -15.97 1.48 24.09
C GLU A 36 -16.19 2.03 22.68
N LEU A 37 -15.28 1.72 21.74
CA LEU A 37 -15.40 2.12 20.33
C LEU A 37 -16.69 1.58 19.68
N ASP A 38 -17.13 0.38 20.06
CA ASP A 38 -18.34 -0.26 19.50
C ASP A 38 -19.63 0.51 19.81
N LYS A 39 -19.65 1.27 20.92
CA LYS A 39 -20.85 2.04 21.30
C LYS A 39 -21.26 3.08 20.26
N ASP A 40 -20.27 3.61 19.54
CA ASP A 40 -20.46 4.59 18.47
C ASP A 40 -20.37 3.97 17.06
N ASP A 41 -20.13 2.66 16.96
CA ASP A 41 -19.97 1.96 15.68
C ASP A 41 -21.32 1.55 15.08
N ASN A 42 -21.40 1.59 13.75
CA ASN A 42 -22.62 1.22 13.01
C ASN A 42 -22.61 -0.27 12.57
N GLY A 43 -21.95 -1.16 13.31
CA GLY A 43 -22.01 -2.62 13.16
C GLY A 43 -20.74 -3.34 12.68
N PRO A 44 -19.85 -2.80 11.82
CA PRO A 44 -18.64 -3.50 11.42
C PRO A 44 -17.76 -3.99 12.57
N LEU A 45 -17.61 -3.19 13.62
CA LEU A 45 -16.84 -3.54 14.81
C LEU A 45 -17.58 -4.59 15.65
N HIS A 46 -18.89 -4.42 15.83
CA HIS A 46 -19.75 -5.38 16.51
C HIS A 46 -19.66 -6.77 15.88
N ASN A 47 -19.62 -6.85 14.55
CA ASN A 47 -19.45 -8.10 13.80
C ASN A 47 -18.10 -8.77 14.07
N VAL A 48 -17.05 -7.99 14.37
CA VAL A 48 -15.74 -8.54 14.77
C VAL A 48 -15.77 -9.03 16.21
N ILE A 49 -16.39 -8.27 17.12
CA ILE A 49 -16.56 -8.64 18.53
C ILE A 49 -17.32 -9.97 18.64
N THR A 50 -18.40 -10.13 17.87
CA THR A 50 -19.25 -11.33 17.81
C THR A 50 -18.66 -12.46 16.95
N ARG A 51 -17.45 -12.28 16.38
CA ARG A 51 -16.75 -13.25 15.51
C ARG A 51 -17.48 -13.61 14.20
N ILE A 52 -18.45 -12.80 13.77
CA ILE A 52 -19.07 -12.91 12.45
C ILE A 52 -18.03 -12.58 11.37
N ASN A 53 -17.27 -11.52 11.59
CA ASN A 53 -16.12 -11.14 10.77
C ASN A 53 -14.82 -11.34 11.57
N LYS A 54 -13.73 -11.68 10.88
CA LYS A 54 -12.42 -11.83 11.53
C LYS A 54 -11.81 -10.50 11.93
N TYR A 55 -12.04 -9.46 11.14
CA TYR A 55 -11.46 -8.14 11.31
C TYR A 55 -12.30 -7.06 10.63
N CYS A 56 -12.01 -5.80 10.94
CA CYS A 56 -12.60 -4.65 10.27
C CYS A 56 -11.64 -3.45 10.21
N TYR A 57 -11.82 -2.62 9.19
CA TYR A 57 -11.24 -1.28 9.08
C TYR A 57 -12.31 -0.25 9.42
N GLY A 58 -12.01 0.67 10.32
CA GLY A 58 -12.90 1.76 10.74
C GLY A 58 -12.27 3.13 10.54
N VAL A 59 -13.13 4.13 10.33
CA VAL A 59 -12.74 5.54 10.25
C VAL A 59 -13.76 6.36 11.03
N ARG A 60 -13.29 7.27 11.88
CA ARG A 60 -14.10 8.31 12.54
C ARG A 60 -13.57 9.67 12.15
N LEU A 61 -14.45 10.66 12.13
CA LEU A 61 -14.12 12.02 11.76
C LEU A 61 -14.71 12.98 12.79
N PHE A 62 -13.88 13.87 13.31
CA PHE A 62 -14.25 14.94 14.21
C PHE A 62 -13.96 16.27 13.53
N ASP A 63 -15.00 17.06 13.35
CA ASP A 63 -14.97 18.31 12.61
C ASP A 63 -15.23 19.45 13.60
N ASP A 64 -14.16 20.15 13.98
CA ASP A 64 -14.22 21.21 14.98
C ASP A 64 -13.53 22.50 14.48
N LYS A 65 -13.44 23.50 15.36
CA LYS A 65 -12.81 24.79 15.02
C LYS A 65 -11.32 24.68 14.65
N LYS A 66 -10.65 23.59 15.01
CA LYS A 66 -9.22 23.35 14.74
C LYS A 66 -9.00 22.60 13.43
N GLY A 67 -10.05 22.10 12.80
CA GLY A 67 -10.00 21.39 11.52
C GLY A 67 -10.66 20.01 11.62
N ILE A 68 -10.29 19.14 10.68
CA ILE A 68 -10.83 17.79 10.59
C ILE A 68 -9.79 16.81 11.15
N ILE A 69 -10.12 16.23 12.30
CA ILE A 69 -9.38 15.10 12.88
C ILE A 69 -10.00 13.81 12.35
N VAL A 70 -9.15 12.90 11.92
CA VAL A 70 -9.54 11.58 11.42
C VAL A 70 -8.88 10.52 12.26
N GLU A 71 -9.68 9.61 12.82
CA GLU A 71 -9.18 8.41 13.46
C GLU A 71 -9.38 7.23 12.55
N MET A 72 -8.32 6.44 12.36
CA MET A 72 -8.34 5.25 11.51
C MET A 72 -7.91 4.06 12.35
N PHE A 73 -8.74 3.03 12.41
CA PHE A 73 -8.47 1.86 13.24
C PHE A 73 -8.65 0.55 12.50
N TYR A 74 -7.88 -0.43 12.93
CA TYR A 74 -8.01 -1.82 12.53
C TYR A 74 -8.21 -2.67 13.77
N VAL A 75 -9.21 -3.54 13.75
CA VAL A 75 -9.51 -4.46 14.84
C VAL A 75 -9.62 -5.87 14.28
N SER A 76 -8.99 -6.83 14.95
CA SER A 76 -9.03 -8.26 14.61
C SER A 76 -9.46 -9.07 15.82
N ASN A 77 -10.16 -10.18 15.56
CA ASN A 77 -10.57 -11.19 16.54
C ASN A 77 -10.21 -12.60 16.04
N ASP A 78 -9.07 -12.74 15.35
CA ASP A 78 -8.57 -14.03 14.86
C ASP A 78 -8.01 -14.87 16.03
N LYS A 79 -7.05 -14.33 16.79
CA LYS A 79 -6.51 -14.96 18.02
C LYS A 79 -7.14 -14.38 19.27
N ASN A 80 -6.95 -13.07 19.47
CA ASN A 80 -7.51 -12.27 20.55
C ASN A 80 -8.20 -11.04 19.95
N LEU A 81 -9.16 -10.48 20.68
CA LEU A 81 -9.76 -9.19 20.31
C LEU A 81 -8.76 -8.08 20.60
N GLU A 82 -8.14 -7.55 19.55
CA GLU A 82 -7.11 -6.51 19.65
C GLU A 82 -7.16 -5.58 18.43
N GLY A 83 -6.60 -4.39 18.56
CA GLY A 83 -6.56 -3.44 17.47
C GLY A 83 -5.44 -2.43 17.58
N ASN A 84 -5.36 -1.59 16.57
CA ASN A 84 -4.50 -0.43 16.52
C ASN A 84 -5.27 0.74 15.91
N ILE A 85 -4.99 1.94 16.36
CA ILE A 85 -5.62 3.18 15.91
C ILE A 85 -4.56 4.25 15.68
N ILE A 86 -4.78 5.10 14.69
CA ILE A 86 -3.99 6.31 14.46
C ILE A 86 -4.93 7.52 14.39
N GLN A 87 -4.52 8.64 15.00
CA GLN A 87 -5.23 9.91 14.93
C GLN A 87 -4.45 10.91 14.05
N LEU A 88 -5.09 11.37 12.97
CA LEU A 88 -4.48 12.23 11.96
C LEU A 88 -5.25 13.54 11.83
N GLN A 89 -4.54 14.62 11.49
CA GLN A 89 -5.14 15.86 11.03
C GLN A 89 -5.24 15.80 9.51
N LEU A 90 -6.44 15.95 8.94
CA LEU A 90 -6.68 15.70 7.51
C LEU A 90 -5.78 16.55 6.59
N ASP A 91 -5.52 17.79 6.99
CA ASP A 91 -4.73 18.76 6.21
C ASP A 91 -3.26 18.82 6.66
N GLU A 92 -2.77 17.86 7.45
CA GLU A 92 -1.37 17.85 7.84
C GLU A 92 -0.43 17.44 6.70
N LYS A 93 0.73 18.10 6.64
CA LYS A 93 1.73 17.89 5.59
C LYS A 93 2.20 16.43 5.48
N ASN A 94 2.30 15.74 6.61
CA ASN A 94 2.83 14.38 6.69
C ASN A 94 1.74 13.29 6.66
N TYR A 95 0.48 13.65 6.41
CA TYR A 95 -0.68 12.76 6.45
C TYR A 95 -0.43 11.43 5.72
N PHE A 96 0.00 11.51 4.46
CA PHE A 96 0.28 10.33 3.63
C PHE A 96 1.34 9.43 4.25
N HIS A 97 2.44 10.02 4.74
CA HIS A 97 3.56 9.27 5.31
C HIS A 97 3.19 8.59 6.64
N LEU A 98 2.44 9.29 7.49
CA LEU A 98 1.96 8.75 8.77
C LEU A 98 0.98 7.59 8.54
N LEU A 99 0.03 7.75 7.63
CA LEU A 99 -0.91 6.68 7.30
C LEU A 99 -0.23 5.49 6.63
N MET A 100 0.70 5.72 5.69
CA MET A 100 1.48 4.64 5.10
C MET A 100 2.25 3.84 6.16
N ARG A 101 2.88 4.54 7.11
CA ARG A 101 3.58 3.88 8.22
C ARG A 101 2.63 3.10 9.13
N PHE A 102 1.44 3.64 9.39
CA PHE A 102 0.40 2.93 10.14
C PHE A 102 0.02 1.62 9.45
N THR A 103 -0.21 1.65 8.14
CA THR A 103 -0.57 0.44 7.38
C THR A 103 0.58 -0.57 7.30
N ALA A 104 1.83 -0.13 7.32
CA ALA A 104 3.00 -1.00 7.46
C ALA A 104 3.06 -1.68 8.84
N LEU A 105 2.82 -0.92 9.92
CA LEU A 105 2.68 -1.47 11.27
C LEU A 105 1.57 -2.52 11.33
N LEU A 106 0.41 -2.25 10.72
CA LEU A 106 -0.69 -3.21 10.65
C LEU A 106 -0.29 -4.48 9.89
N ALA A 107 0.39 -4.37 8.74
CA ALA A 107 0.84 -5.53 7.97
C ALA A 107 1.91 -6.38 8.69
N ASP A 108 2.71 -5.76 9.54
CA ASP A 108 3.68 -6.47 10.38
C ASP A 108 3.00 -7.24 11.52
N LYS A 109 1.90 -6.71 12.06
CA LYS A 109 1.18 -7.29 13.20
C LYS A 109 0.09 -8.29 12.78
N TYR A 110 -0.61 -8.02 11.69
CA TYR A 110 -1.80 -8.75 11.24
C TYR A 110 -1.55 -9.38 9.87
N LYS A 111 -1.58 -10.72 9.80
CA LYS A 111 -1.17 -11.49 8.61
C LYS A 111 -2.00 -11.14 7.37
N GLU A 112 -3.28 -10.90 7.58
CA GLU A 112 -4.29 -10.59 6.57
C GLU A 112 -4.16 -9.19 5.98
N VAL A 113 -3.38 -8.30 6.59
CA VAL A 113 -3.26 -6.92 6.15
C VAL A 113 -2.22 -6.81 5.03
N ASN A 114 -2.61 -6.17 3.94
CA ASN A 114 -1.71 -5.67 2.90
C ASN A 114 -1.68 -4.14 3.00
N GLU A 115 -0.48 -3.56 3.02
CA GLU A 115 -0.25 -2.14 3.30
C GLU A 115 -1.03 -1.23 2.34
N ILE A 116 -0.96 -1.51 1.04
CA ILE A 116 -1.56 -0.67 0.00
C ILE A 116 -3.08 -0.83 0.00
N ILE A 117 -3.57 -2.05 0.17
CA ILE A 117 -5.02 -2.32 0.27
C ILE A 117 -5.59 -1.66 1.52
N ALA A 118 -4.91 -1.76 2.67
CA ALA A 118 -5.32 -1.12 3.91
C ALA A 118 -5.35 0.41 3.76
N PHE A 119 -4.30 1.00 3.19
CA PHE A 119 -4.23 2.45 2.92
C PHE A 119 -5.44 2.91 2.10
N ASN A 120 -5.68 2.28 0.95
CA ASN A 120 -6.81 2.62 0.09
C ASN A 120 -8.16 2.37 0.77
N THR A 121 -8.28 1.31 1.58
CA THR A 121 -9.51 1.01 2.32
C THR A 121 -9.85 2.13 3.30
N PHE A 122 -8.86 2.65 4.04
CA PHE A 122 -9.05 3.79 4.92
C PHE A 122 -9.44 5.06 4.15
N GLN A 123 -8.77 5.33 3.02
CA GLN A 123 -9.05 6.50 2.19
C GLN A 123 -10.46 6.47 1.58
N VAL A 124 -10.91 5.31 1.09
CA VAL A 124 -12.28 5.14 0.57
C VAL A 124 -13.33 5.34 1.67
N LYS A 125 -13.09 4.83 2.88
CA LYS A 125 -14.00 5.06 4.02
C LYS A 125 -14.03 6.53 4.43
N LEU A 126 -12.88 7.19 4.48
CA LEU A 126 -12.76 8.62 4.74
C LEU A 126 -13.53 9.44 3.70
N ARG A 127 -13.39 9.11 2.41
CA ARG A 127 -14.15 9.77 1.32
C ARG A 127 -15.64 9.78 1.62
N GLY A 128 -16.22 8.62 1.95
CA GLY A 128 -17.65 8.53 2.25
C GLY A 128 -18.08 9.35 3.48
N LEU A 129 -17.21 9.52 4.47
CA LEU A 129 -17.49 10.40 5.62
C LEU A 129 -17.41 11.88 5.25
N LEU A 130 -16.42 12.27 4.43
CA LEU A 130 -16.30 13.65 3.93
C LEU A 130 -17.51 14.06 3.08
N GLU A 131 -17.99 13.16 2.22
CA GLU A 131 -19.19 13.38 1.41
C GLU A 131 -20.43 13.59 2.31
N LYS A 132 -20.60 12.78 3.36
CA LYS A 132 -21.68 12.95 4.34
C LYS A 132 -21.61 14.28 5.10
N LEU A 133 -20.41 14.84 5.27
CA LEU A 133 -20.20 16.15 5.88
C LEU A 133 -20.44 17.32 4.91
N GLY A 134 -20.74 17.06 3.64
CA GLY A 134 -21.04 18.09 2.63
C GLY A 134 -19.84 18.52 1.77
N PHE A 135 -18.71 17.82 1.84
CA PHE A 135 -17.61 18.04 0.91
C PHE A 135 -17.87 17.37 -0.43
N PHE A 136 -17.47 18.03 -1.52
CA PHE A 136 -17.26 17.34 -2.78
C PHE A 136 -15.90 16.65 -2.73
N THR A 137 -15.83 15.37 -3.05
CA THR A 137 -14.56 14.65 -3.05
C THR A 137 -14.12 14.28 -4.46
N THR A 138 -12.81 14.33 -4.66
CA THR A 138 -12.11 13.74 -5.81
C THR A 138 -11.09 12.75 -5.29
N THR A 139 -10.57 11.90 -6.17
CA THR A 139 -9.43 11.05 -5.85
C THR A 139 -8.26 11.33 -6.78
N SER A 140 -7.04 11.08 -6.31
CA SER A 140 -5.82 11.14 -7.13
C SER A 140 -5.93 10.31 -8.40
N LEU A 141 -6.64 9.17 -8.37
CA LEU A 141 -6.85 8.30 -9.53
C LEU A 141 -7.83 8.89 -10.55
N GLU A 142 -8.92 9.50 -10.09
CA GLU A 142 -9.89 10.20 -10.95
C GLU A 142 -9.26 11.44 -11.62
N LEU A 143 -8.33 12.10 -10.93
CA LEU A 143 -7.66 13.30 -11.42
C LEU A 143 -6.48 12.99 -12.36
N LYS A 144 -5.91 11.78 -12.30
CA LYS A 144 -4.75 11.38 -13.12
C LYS A 144 -4.90 11.66 -14.63
N PRO A 145 -6.05 11.40 -15.29
CA PRO A 145 -6.23 11.72 -16.71
C PRO A 145 -6.16 13.23 -17.05
N PHE A 146 -6.27 14.09 -16.05
CA PHE A 146 -6.23 15.55 -16.18
C PHE A 146 -4.88 16.16 -15.79
N GLU A 147 -3.91 15.36 -15.34
CA GLU A 147 -2.58 15.85 -14.99
C GLU A 147 -1.90 16.55 -16.19
N GLY A 148 -1.37 17.75 -15.95
CA GLY A 148 -0.79 18.62 -17.00
C GLY A 148 -1.81 19.27 -17.93
N LYS A 149 -3.12 19.08 -17.72
CA LYS A 149 -4.18 19.72 -18.52
C LYS A 149 -4.82 20.87 -17.73
N ASN A 150 -5.23 21.91 -18.45
CA ASN A 150 -6.03 22.99 -17.89
C ASN A 150 -7.50 22.58 -17.87
N ALA A 151 -7.91 21.85 -16.83
CA ALA A 151 -9.30 21.47 -16.61
C ALA A 151 -9.98 22.44 -15.65
N VAL A 152 -11.23 22.82 -15.94
CA VAL A 152 -12.08 23.58 -15.01
C VAL A 152 -13.05 22.61 -14.34
N MET A 153 -13.09 22.63 -13.02
CA MET A 153 -14.00 21.83 -12.22
C MET A 153 -15.01 22.73 -11.53
N PHE A 154 -16.29 22.41 -11.67
CA PHE A 154 -17.37 23.06 -10.93
C PHE A 154 -17.89 22.09 -9.86
N SER A 155 -17.99 22.56 -8.63
CA SER A 155 -18.63 21.82 -7.54
C SER A 155 -19.69 22.69 -6.89
N PRO A 156 -20.95 22.23 -6.79
CA PRO A 156 -21.99 22.91 -6.04
C PRO A 156 -21.92 22.65 -4.53
N SER A 157 -20.86 22.01 -4.01
CA SER A 157 -20.76 21.64 -2.60
C SER A 157 -20.65 22.84 -1.67
N GLU A 158 -21.30 22.72 -0.51
CA GLU A 158 -21.37 23.78 0.49
C GLU A 158 -20.04 24.01 1.21
N ARG A 159 -19.22 22.95 1.37
CA ARG A 159 -17.97 23.00 2.15
C ARG A 159 -16.69 22.99 1.30
N GLY A 160 -16.82 23.04 -0.02
CA GLY A 160 -15.70 23.00 -0.95
C GLY A 160 -15.30 21.59 -1.39
N ILE A 161 -14.07 21.47 -1.89
CA ILE A 161 -13.53 20.26 -2.54
C ILE A 161 -12.40 19.68 -1.71
N LYS A 162 -12.41 18.35 -1.49
CA LYS A 162 -11.30 17.60 -0.90
C LYS A 162 -10.79 16.54 -1.87
N ASN A 163 -9.48 16.47 -2.06
CA ASN A 163 -8.85 15.41 -2.84
C ASN A 163 -8.37 14.32 -1.88
N VAL A 164 -8.92 13.11 -2.02
CA VAL A 164 -8.56 11.92 -1.26
C VAL A 164 -7.49 11.15 -2.03
N ILE A 165 -6.32 10.97 -1.42
CA ILE A 165 -5.20 10.31 -2.08
C ILE A 165 -5.44 8.81 -2.06
N LEU A 166 -5.59 8.20 -3.24
CA LEU A 166 -5.53 6.75 -3.43
C LEU A 166 -4.22 6.35 -4.11
N ILE A 167 -3.74 5.17 -3.74
CA ILE A 167 -2.55 4.56 -4.33
C ILE A 167 -2.98 3.66 -5.48
N ASP A 168 -2.47 3.91 -6.68
CA ASP A 168 -2.46 2.90 -7.75
C ASP A 168 -1.38 1.86 -7.39
N PRO A 169 -1.73 0.59 -7.13
CA PRO A 169 -0.73 -0.40 -6.72
C PRO A 169 0.35 -0.62 -7.78
N THR A 170 -0.04 -0.60 -9.06
CA THR A 170 0.90 -0.83 -10.16
C THR A 170 1.92 0.30 -10.25
N ASP A 171 1.47 1.56 -10.25
CA ASP A 171 2.39 2.70 -10.28
C ASP A 171 3.25 2.77 -9.02
N PHE A 172 2.66 2.48 -7.84
CA PHE A 172 3.40 2.46 -6.59
C PHE A 172 4.56 1.47 -6.65
N TYR A 173 4.30 0.21 -7.01
CA TYR A 173 5.35 -0.80 -7.07
C TYR A 173 6.37 -0.53 -8.18
N ARG A 174 5.93 -0.01 -9.34
CA ARG A 174 6.86 0.40 -10.41
C ARG A 174 7.81 1.49 -9.94
N ASN A 175 7.29 2.52 -9.27
CA ASN A 175 8.10 3.58 -8.68
C ASN A 175 9.01 3.06 -7.56
N PHE A 176 8.50 2.15 -6.71
CA PHE A 176 9.28 1.49 -5.67
C PHE A 176 10.54 0.83 -6.22
N PHE A 177 10.42 0.11 -7.35
CA PHE A 177 11.55 -0.51 -8.03
C PHE A 177 12.24 0.41 -9.04
N ASN A 178 12.20 1.74 -8.86
CA ASN A 178 12.87 2.73 -9.73
C ASN A 178 12.54 2.56 -11.23
N ASN A 179 11.31 2.15 -11.55
CA ASN A 179 10.79 1.96 -12.90
C ASN A 179 11.56 0.94 -13.76
N ILE A 180 12.28 -0.02 -13.16
CA ILE A 180 13.03 -1.03 -13.92
C ILE A 180 12.16 -1.98 -14.77
N TYR A 181 10.84 -1.98 -14.59
CA TYR A 181 9.92 -2.70 -15.49
C TYR A 181 9.98 -2.20 -16.94
N SER A 182 10.41 -0.94 -17.16
CA SER A 182 10.41 -0.32 -18.49
C SER A 182 11.72 -0.52 -19.26
N ILE A 183 12.70 -1.25 -18.71
CA ILE A 183 13.95 -1.52 -19.42
C ILE A 183 13.71 -2.23 -20.74
N GLU A 184 14.60 -2.00 -21.70
CA GLU A 184 14.56 -2.66 -23.00
C GLU A 184 14.80 -4.17 -22.84
N ILE A 185 14.00 -4.97 -23.55
CA ILE A 185 14.17 -6.42 -23.56
C ILE A 185 15.25 -6.77 -24.58
N ILE A 186 16.34 -7.33 -24.09
CA ILE A 186 17.51 -7.74 -24.87
C ILE A 186 17.27 -9.16 -25.36
N ASP A 187 17.51 -9.37 -26.66
CA ASP A 187 17.41 -10.71 -27.25
C ASP A 187 18.37 -11.69 -26.57
N LYS A 188 17.93 -12.93 -26.37
CA LYS A 188 18.65 -14.02 -25.68
C LYS A 188 18.92 -13.82 -24.17
N CYS A 189 18.49 -12.73 -23.54
CA CYS A 189 18.51 -12.65 -22.07
C CYS A 189 17.32 -13.41 -21.45
N GLU A 190 17.55 -14.01 -20.28
CA GLU A 190 16.50 -14.49 -19.39
C GLU A 190 16.21 -13.42 -18.32
N TYR A 191 14.93 -13.22 -18.02
CA TYR A 191 14.51 -12.24 -17.02
C TYR A 191 13.82 -12.93 -15.86
N VAL A 192 14.20 -12.55 -14.64
CA VAL A 192 13.34 -12.70 -13.46
C VAL A 192 12.46 -11.47 -13.37
N TYR A 193 11.15 -11.65 -13.18
CA TYR A 193 10.19 -10.57 -13.08
C TYR A 193 9.31 -10.70 -11.83
N LEU A 194 8.79 -9.55 -11.40
CA LEU A 194 7.68 -9.46 -10.48
C LEU A 194 6.44 -8.94 -11.21
N MET A 195 5.30 -9.60 -10.98
CA MET A 195 3.99 -9.07 -11.36
C MET A 195 3.11 -8.93 -10.13
N VAL A 196 2.35 -7.84 -10.03
CA VAL A 196 1.29 -7.68 -9.02
C VAL A 196 -0.04 -8.06 -9.63
N ASN A 197 -0.91 -8.73 -8.87
CA ASN A 197 -2.33 -8.79 -9.19
C ASN A 197 -3.06 -7.73 -8.37
N ASN A 198 -3.55 -6.66 -9.02
CA ASN A 198 -4.22 -5.56 -8.32
C ASN A 198 -5.53 -5.99 -7.62
N GLY A 199 -6.13 -7.12 -8.02
CA GLY A 199 -7.35 -7.64 -7.39
C GLY A 199 -7.10 -8.33 -6.04
N THR A 200 -5.92 -8.92 -5.85
CA THR A 200 -5.58 -9.67 -4.63
C THR A 200 -4.44 -9.07 -3.82
N GLY A 201 -3.63 -8.20 -4.43
CA GLY A 201 -2.38 -7.70 -3.86
C GLY A 201 -1.23 -8.71 -3.90
N TYR A 202 -1.44 -9.93 -4.40
CA TYR A 202 -0.40 -10.95 -4.45
C TYR A 202 0.64 -10.65 -5.53
N ILE A 203 1.88 -11.03 -5.24
CA ILE A 203 3.02 -10.85 -6.11
C ILE A 203 3.43 -12.19 -6.70
N LYS A 204 3.54 -12.23 -8.02
CA LYS A 204 4.11 -13.34 -8.76
C LYS A 204 5.61 -13.13 -8.91
N ILE A 205 6.40 -14.16 -8.63
CA ILE A 205 7.84 -14.21 -8.95
C ILE A 205 8.00 -15.24 -10.06
N GLY A 206 8.49 -14.85 -11.24
CA GLY A 206 8.63 -15.78 -12.35
C GLY A 206 9.77 -15.43 -13.30
N THR A 207 9.99 -16.31 -14.28
CA THR A 207 11.01 -16.12 -15.33
C THR A 207 10.43 -16.12 -16.74
N SER A 208 11.05 -15.36 -17.64
CA SER A 208 10.73 -15.35 -19.07
C SER A 208 11.80 -14.67 -19.90
N LYS A 209 11.98 -15.10 -21.16
CA LYS A 209 12.71 -14.34 -22.18
C LYS A 209 11.96 -13.08 -22.63
N ASN A 210 10.64 -13.03 -22.45
CA ASN A 210 9.83 -11.87 -22.81
C ASN A 210 8.70 -11.64 -21.78
N PRO A 211 9.02 -10.98 -20.64
CA PRO A 211 8.05 -10.68 -19.59
C PRO A 211 6.82 -9.88 -20.08
N ARG A 212 7.01 -8.97 -21.05
CA ARG A 212 5.92 -8.16 -21.61
C ARG A 212 4.93 -9.00 -22.41
N HIS A 213 5.41 -9.96 -23.19
CA HIS A 213 4.54 -10.94 -23.84
C HIS A 213 3.83 -11.83 -22.82
N ARG A 214 4.54 -12.24 -21.75
CA ARG A 214 3.97 -13.06 -20.67
C ARG A 214 2.82 -12.36 -19.94
N GLU A 215 2.96 -11.06 -19.65
CA GLU A 215 1.91 -10.20 -19.07
C GLU A 215 0.65 -10.21 -19.94
N ARG A 216 0.81 -9.91 -21.24
CA ARG A 216 -0.32 -9.92 -22.20
C ARG A 216 -1.05 -11.26 -22.25
N THR A 217 -0.31 -12.37 -22.19
CA THR A 217 -0.92 -13.71 -22.15
C THR A 217 -1.69 -13.94 -20.85
N LEU A 218 -1.20 -13.46 -19.70
CA LEU A 218 -1.91 -13.56 -18.43
C LEU A 218 -3.18 -12.70 -18.41
N HIS A 219 -3.18 -11.53 -19.07
CA HIS A 219 -4.37 -10.68 -19.18
C HIS A 219 -5.56 -11.38 -19.85
N SER A 220 -5.33 -12.38 -20.70
CA SER A 220 -6.42 -13.18 -21.28
C SER A 220 -7.24 -13.94 -20.22
N GLN A 221 -6.64 -14.22 -19.06
CA GLN A 221 -7.27 -14.90 -17.93
C GLN A 221 -7.61 -13.92 -16.81
N GLU A 222 -6.71 -12.98 -16.51
CA GLU A 222 -6.86 -12.05 -15.40
C GLU A 222 -6.24 -10.68 -15.78
N PRO A 223 -7.06 -9.69 -16.20
CA PRO A 223 -6.60 -8.41 -16.73
C PRO A 223 -6.01 -7.47 -15.67
N THR A 224 -6.04 -7.87 -14.40
CA THR A 224 -5.54 -7.07 -13.25
C THR A 224 -4.08 -7.37 -12.90
N ILE A 225 -3.37 -8.18 -13.69
CA ILE A 225 -1.98 -8.56 -13.45
C ILE A 225 -1.03 -7.62 -14.18
N PHE A 226 -0.11 -6.95 -13.49
CA PHE A 226 0.83 -6.02 -14.12
C PHE A 226 2.27 -6.29 -13.74
N VAL A 227 3.19 -6.15 -14.71
CA VAL A 227 4.63 -6.20 -14.43
C VAL A 227 5.03 -4.95 -13.66
N ILE A 228 5.72 -5.15 -12.53
CA ILE A 228 6.18 -4.07 -11.63
C ILE A 228 7.70 -3.97 -11.57
N ALA A 229 8.42 -5.05 -11.88
CA ALA A 229 9.87 -5.08 -11.94
C ALA A 229 10.36 -6.24 -12.81
N LEU A 230 11.51 -6.08 -13.45
CA LEU A 230 12.20 -7.17 -14.14
C LEU A 230 13.71 -6.92 -14.18
N TRP A 231 14.49 -8.00 -14.10
CA TRP A 231 15.96 -7.98 -14.10
C TRP A 231 16.49 -9.03 -15.08
N CYS A 232 17.46 -8.66 -15.90
CA CYS A 232 18.19 -9.59 -16.78
C CYS A 232 19.19 -10.39 -15.93
N CYS A 233 18.92 -11.67 -15.68
CA CYS A 233 19.73 -12.52 -14.80
C CYS A 233 19.45 -14.03 -15.02
N ASP A 234 20.28 -14.89 -14.39
CA ASP A 234 20.08 -16.34 -14.45
C ASP A 234 18.75 -16.73 -13.77
N LYS A 235 17.96 -17.58 -14.45
CA LYS A 235 16.71 -18.16 -13.94
C LYS A 235 16.85 -18.86 -12.57
N LYS A 236 18.06 -19.28 -12.15
CA LYS A 236 18.30 -19.82 -10.81
C LYS A 236 17.91 -18.84 -9.69
N ILE A 237 17.99 -17.54 -9.95
CA ILE A 237 17.59 -16.49 -9.00
C ILE A 237 16.10 -16.61 -8.64
N GLU A 238 15.24 -16.99 -9.58
CA GLU A 238 13.83 -17.26 -9.30
C GLU A 238 13.67 -18.32 -8.22
N LYS A 239 14.42 -19.42 -8.33
CA LYS A 239 14.39 -20.53 -7.37
C LYS A 239 14.88 -20.08 -5.99
N GLU A 240 15.92 -19.25 -5.93
CA GLU A 240 16.41 -18.67 -4.67
C GLU A 240 15.33 -17.82 -4.00
N LEU A 241 14.64 -16.96 -4.75
CA LEU A 241 13.54 -16.13 -4.24
C LEU A 241 12.33 -16.97 -3.81
N HIS A 242 11.98 -18.00 -4.59
CA HIS A 242 10.89 -18.92 -4.27
C HIS A 242 11.13 -19.70 -2.98
N GLU A 243 12.38 -20.09 -2.71
CA GLU A 243 12.75 -20.75 -1.45
C GLU A 243 12.75 -19.74 -0.30
N LYS A 244 13.33 -18.55 -0.50
CA LYS A 244 13.35 -17.47 0.49
C LYS A 244 11.95 -17.10 0.99
N PHE A 245 10.96 -17.09 0.11
CA PHE A 245 9.58 -16.71 0.43
C PHE A 245 8.61 -17.89 0.47
N LYS A 246 9.10 -19.11 0.64
CA LYS A 246 8.27 -20.33 0.64
C LYS A 246 7.10 -20.28 1.62
N GLU A 247 7.31 -19.77 2.83
CA GLU A 247 6.27 -19.63 3.87
C GLU A 247 5.19 -18.59 3.53
N LYS A 248 5.44 -17.74 2.52
CA LYS A 248 4.51 -16.72 2.02
C LYS A 248 3.83 -17.12 0.71
N ARG A 249 4.10 -18.33 0.22
CA ARG A 249 3.53 -18.84 -1.03
C ARG A 249 2.06 -19.14 -0.85
N ILE A 250 1.23 -18.55 -1.70
CA ILE A 250 -0.22 -18.80 -1.74
C ILE A 250 -0.50 -20.01 -2.64
N ARG A 251 -0.10 -19.93 -3.91
CA ARG A 251 -0.28 -21.01 -4.89
C ARG A 251 0.65 -20.84 -6.09
N GLY A 252 1.32 -21.92 -6.47
CA GLY A 252 2.25 -21.90 -7.60
C GLY A 252 3.35 -20.87 -7.38
N GLU A 253 3.38 -19.85 -8.23
CA GLU A 253 4.39 -18.78 -8.25
C GLU A 253 3.89 -17.48 -7.60
N TRP A 254 2.75 -17.52 -6.89
CA TRP A 254 2.14 -16.35 -6.23
C TRP A 254 2.41 -16.34 -4.73
N PHE A 255 2.77 -15.16 -4.22
CA PHE A 255 3.22 -14.94 -2.85
C PHE A 255 2.50 -13.72 -2.24
N ASP A 256 2.21 -13.79 -0.94
CA ASP A 256 1.76 -12.64 -0.14
C ASP A 256 2.99 -11.92 0.43
N LEU A 257 3.57 -11.04 -0.39
CA LEU A 257 4.76 -10.25 -0.04
C LEU A 257 4.36 -8.89 0.50
N LYS A 258 4.98 -8.49 1.60
CA LYS A 258 4.84 -7.17 2.23
C LYS A 258 5.92 -6.22 1.71
N LEU A 259 5.80 -4.91 1.96
CA LEU A 259 6.78 -3.92 1.49
C LEU A 259 8.21 -4.22 1.95
N ARG A 260 8.38 -4.74 3.17
CA ARG A 260 9.69 -5.20 3.68
C ARG A 260 10.31 -6.34 2.86
N ASP A 261 9.47 -7.24 2.32
CA ASP A 261 9.93 -8.33 1.45
C ASP A 261 10.36 -7.79 0.10
N LEU A 262 9.61 -6.83 -0.44
CA LEU A 262 9.96 -6.15 -1.69
C LEU A 262 11.25 -5.35 -1.54
N LYS A 263 11.48 -4.73 -0.38
CA LYS A 263 12.74 -4.05 -0.08
C LYS A 263 13.91 -5.03 -0.08
N TYR A 264 13.75 -6.19 0.56
CA TYR A 264 14.74 -7.26 0.50
C TYR A 264 15.01 -7.70 -0.94
N ILE A 265 13.97 -7.87 -1.78
CA ILE A 265 14.16 -8.24 -3.19
C ILE A 265 14.94 -7.15 -3.93
N GLU A 266 14.60 -5.87 -3.76
CA GLU A 266 15.33 -4.75 -4.38
C GLU A 266 16.83 -4.81 -4.05
N GLU A 267 17.17 -4.92 -2.76
CA GLU A 267 18.55 -5.01 -2.27
C GLU A 267 19.27 -6.25 -2.80
N PHE A 268 18.62 -7.42 -2.67
CA PHE A 268 19.15 -8.69 -3.14
C PHE A 268 19.44 -8.65 -4.64
N MET A 269 18.50 -8.17 -5.46
CA MET A 269 18.67 -8.09 -6.90
C MET A 269 19.78 -7.11 -7.29
N THR A 270 19.88 -5.97 -6.59
CA THR A 270 20.96 -4.99 -6.82
C THR A 270 22.35 -5.62 -6.65
N THR A 271 22.53 -6.46 -5.62
CA THR A 271 23.82 -7.17 -5.43
C THR A 271 24.10 -8.18 -6.55
N LYS A 272 23.07 -8.85 -7.07
CA LYS A 272 23.20 -9.89 -8.10
C LYS A 272 23.41 -9.31 -9.50
N THR A 273 22.76 -8.20 -9.85
CA THR A 273 22.88 -7.58 -11.18
C THR A 273 24.13 -6.73 -11.34
N THR A 274 24.66 -6.13 -10.27
CA THR A 274 25.94 -5.39 -10.31
C THR A 274 27.11 -6.31 -10.67
N THR A 275 27.03 -7.59 -10.28
CA THR A 275 28.06 -8.61 -10.57
C THR A 275 28.07 -9.06 -12.03
N VAL A 276 26.99 -8.84 -12.79
CA VAL A 276 26.89 -9.24 -14.21
C VAL A 276 27.50 -8.20 -15.14
N ASN A 277 27.49 -6.91 -14.76
CA ASN A 277 28.02 -5.82 -15.58
C ASN A 277 29.55 -5.65 -15.53
N THR A 278 30.27 -6.37 -14.64
CA THR A 278 31.75 -6.36 -14.58
C THR A 278 32.40 -7.42 -15.49
N HIS A 279 31.60 -8.19 -16.23
CA HIS A 279 32.09 -9.23 -17.15
C HIS A 279 31.52 -9.10 -18.58
N LEU A 280 31.00 -7.92 -18.93
CA LEU A 280 30.68 -7.52 -20.31
C LEU A 280 31.72 -6.53 -20.82
#